data_AF-A0AA94LLP7-F1
#
_entry.id   AF-A0AA94LLP7-F1
#
_cell.length_a   1.000
_cell.length_b   1.000
_cell.length_c   1.000
_cell.angle_alpha   90.00
_cell.angle_beta   90.00
_cell.angle_gamma   90.00
#
_symmetry.space_group_name_H-M   'P 1'
#
loop_
_entity.id
_entity.type
_entity.pdbx_description
1 polymer ?
#
loop_
_entity_poly.entity_id
_entity_poly.type
_entity_poly.pdbx_seq_one_letter_code
_entity_poly.pdbx_strand_id
1 'polypeptide(L)'
;MKDKNKGDEALNLEHTTVESSVKSVAIDRDDEEMKEKLNTLFKLRLLYNSGEELWQHIGKSGGGNNSFGRVGGKDAFFRRAIFHELAREWYNEMGVSIEWLLDAYSQVAKLIEKYKAYLTGGDKVNNQTAWCEQIVNVCIFDDEIDEQQQGCKREILQQLKAKDVYCLAIFLLIMLGALPQSVETRQGNVAEMRTQYERVYRFFSGVCHRNILFVQTPRMALFHKALKDVEEKLTRIRLIKLTIDVLSNLSVLVSTEQLAETGRREQWNQVYPNLDGYWLGKHHNEHHADYWEVEETATGYAFTHYFHKDDEDKTLHQQQFTVTFHSNGEDYACVQHPRSVAQWLNNDLLSKDDVTYLYFSFSDEDDPLLMSFDSFMMDVSWFQPMQLRRAKEGWIPPTREGTELINDFEAYSYTFYLGLEAITPTYISVRDEAGKEYRVSVSKHEELRSCTLDDAVGIITWGDKRYVAFDNQLLYIPIKENTSDSSNDTITLL
;
A
#
# COMPACT_ATOMS: atom_id res chain seq x y z
N MET A 1 75.23 49.13 30.23
CA MET A 1 75.59 48.84 28.83
C MET A 1 75.16 47.42 28.54
N LYS A 2 74.13 47.28 27.68
CA LYS A 2 73.60 46.08 27.00
C LYS A 2 73.04 44.90 27.81
N ASP A 3 71.82 44.57 27.39
CA ASP A 3 71.02 43.37 27.59
C ASP A 3 71.79 42.05 27.58
N LYS A 4 71.35 41.13 28.44
CA LYS A 4 71.42 39.69 28.20
C LYS A 4 70.36 38.93 29.01
N ASN A 5 69.56 38.17 28.26
CA ASN A 5 68.89 36.90 28.56
C ASN A 5 68.05 36.75 29.84
N LYS A 6 66.73 36.72 29.65
CA LYS A 6 65.86 35.76 30.33
C LYS A 6 65.37 34.74 29.30
N GLY A 7 65.69 33.48 29.56
CA GLY A 7 65.21 32.33 28.83
C GLY A 7 63.86 31.83 29.36
N ASP A 8 63.32 30.94 28.54
CA ASP A 8 62.43 29.81 28.83
C ASP A 8 61.03 30.07 29.36
N GLU A 9 60.09 30.19 28.42
CA GLU A 9 58.83 29.43 28.48
C GLU A 9 58.58 28.78 27.11
N ALA A 10 58.98 27.50 27.00
CA ALA A 10 58.49 26.61 25.96
C ALA A 10 57.03 26.27 26.28
N LEU A 11 56.08 27.00 25.67
CA LEU A 11 54.67 26.64 25.67
C LEU A 11 54.38 25.74 24.47
N ASN A 12 54.02 24.50 24.80
CA ASN A 12 53.64 23.38 23.95
C ASN A 12 52.82 23.77 22.71
N LEU A 13 53.38 23.43 21.55
CA LEU A 13 52.79 23.57 20.22
C LEU A 13 52.41 22.18 19.64
N GLU A 14 51.95 21.26 20.49
CA GLU A 14 51.63 19.88 20.08
C GLU A 14 50.14 19.53 20.13
N HIS A 15 49.27 20.35 20.74
CA HIS A 15 47.83 20.03 20.85
C HIS A 15 46.95 20.59 19.72
N THR A 16 47.42 21.53 18.90
CA THR A 16 46.61 22.13 17.81
C THR A 16 46.68 21.31 16.51
N THR A 17 47.76 20.56 16.31
CA THR A 17 48.03 19.82 15.07
C THR A 17 47.16 18.55 14.99
N VAL A 18 46.94 17.87 16.12
CA VAL A 18 46.17 16.60 16.17
C VAL A 18 44.68 16.84 15.93
N GLU A 19 44.06 17.86 16.52
CA GLU A 19 42.65 18.18 16.24
C GLU A 19 42.43 18.65 14.81
N SER A 20 43.38 19.42 14.26
CA SER A 20 43.30 19.89 12.87
C SER A 20 43.48 18.74 11.87
N SER A 21 44.36 17.76 12.15
CA SER A 21 44.56 16.59 11.30
C SER A 21 43.42 15.59 11.41
N VAL A 22 42.84 15.42 12.61
CA VAL A 22 41.66 14.55 12.79
C VAL A 22 40.43 15.16 12.11
N LYS A 23 40.23 16.48 12.20
CA LYS A 23 39.16 17.18 11.46
C LYS A 23 39.39 17.15 9.94
N SER A 24 40.62 17.33 9.46
CA SER A 24 40.91 17.25 8.02
C SER A 24 40.69 15.83 7.49
N VAL A 25 41.12 14.79 8.22
CA VAL A 25 40.90 13.38 7.85
C VAL A 25 39.41 13.02 7.85
N ALA A 26 38.63 13.53 8.81
CA ALA A 26 37.17 13.33 8.83
C ALA A 26 36.48 14.02 7.64
N ILE A 27 36.87 15.27 7.33
CA ILE A 27 36.33 16.02 6.18
C ILE A 27 36.68 15.35 4.85
N ASP A 28 37.89 14.84 4.70
CA ASP A 28 38.33 14.12 3.50
C ASP A 28 37.58 12.79 3.33
N ARG A 29 37.32 12.07 4.43
CA ARG A 29 36.54 10.82 4.41
C ARG A 29 35.08 11.07 4.04
N ASP A 30 34.46 12.08 4.63
CA ASP A 30 33.06 12.43 4.35
C ASP A 30 32.90 12.92 2.90
N ASP A 31 33.89 13.63 2.36
CA ASP A 31 33.89 14.04 0.95
C ASP A 31 34.01 12.84 -0.01
N GLU A 32 34.90 11.88 0.27
CA GLU A 32 35.02 10.65 -0.54
C GLU A 32 33.74 9.81 -0.49
N GLU A 33 33.09 9.69 0.68
CA GLU A 33 31.81 9.01 0.81
C GLU A 33 30.73 9.68 -0.06
N MET A 34 30.68 11.02 -0.08
CA MET A 34 29.74 11.76 -0.93
C MET A 34 30.03 11.58 -2.43
N LYS A 35 31.31 11.53 -2.81
CA LYS A 35 31.70 11.21 -4.19
C LYS A 35 31.22 9.82 -4.59
N GLU A 36 31.34 8.85 -3.70
CA GLU A 36 30.87 7.49 -3.93
C GLU A 36 29.35 7.44 -4.09
N LYS A 37 28.58 8.06 -3.18
CA LYS A 37 27.11 8.14 -3.27
C LYS A 37 26.64 8.76 -4.58
N LEU A 38 27.20 9.92 -4.96
CA LEU A 38 26.88 10.59 -6.22
C LEU A 38 27.25 9.72 -7.43
N ASN A 39 28.43 9.09 -7.42
CA ASN A 39 28.83 8.20 -8.50
C ASN A 39 27.91 6.98 -8.62
N THR A 40 27.44 6.43 -7.50
CA THR A 40 26.50 5.30 -7.47
C THR A 40 25.16 5.71 -8.07
N LEU A 41 24.57 6.83 -7.63
CA LEU A 41 23.34 7.39 -8.21
C LEU A 41 23.44 7.55 -9.73
N PHE A 42 24.56 8.12 -10.19
CA PHE A 42 24.82 8.32 -11.60
C PHE A 42 24.94 6.99 -12.34
N LYS A 43 25.85 6.10 -11.91
CA LYS A 43 26.13 4.84 -12.61
C LYS A 43 24.92 3.92 -12.66
N LEU A 44 24.12 3.89 -11.60
CA LEU A 44 22.89 3.11 -11.54
C LEU A 44 21.73 3.75 -12.30
N ARG A 45 21.84 5.02 -12.75
CA ARG A 45 20.75 5.75 -13.43
C ARG A 45 19.45 5.68 -12.62
N LEU A 46 19.54 5.87 -11.30
CA LEU A 46 18.39 5.70 -10.41
C LEU A 46 17.33 6.76 -10.64
N LEU A 47 17.75 8.03 -10.64
CA LEU A 47 16.86 9.19 -10.67
C LEU A 47 16.48 9.62 -12.10
N TYR A 48 17.39 9.40 -13.06
CA TYR A 48 17.23 9.81 -14.46
C TYR A 48 17.73 8.73 -15.40
N ASN A 49 17.10 8.61 -16.57
CA ASN A 49 17.39 7.54 -17.52
C ASN A 49 18.67 7.79 -18.32
N SER A 50 19.04 9.05 -18.50
CA SER A 50 20.30 9.45 -19.13
C SER A 50 21.19 10.23 -18.19
N GLY A 51 22.50 10.15 -18.42
CA GLY A 51 23.45 11.01 -17.70
C GLY A 51 23.23 12.49 -18.02
N GLU A 52 22.82 12.79 -19.25
CA GLU A 52 22.54 14.15 -19.71
C GLU A 52 21.38 14.80 -18.95
N GLU A 53 20.26 14.09 -18.74
CA GLU A 53 19.14 14.58 -17.93
C GLU A 53 19.59 14.98 -16.52
N LEU A 54 20.38 14.14 -15.86
CA LEU A 54 20.89 14.42 -14.52
C LEU A 54 21.85 15.63 -14.52
N TRP A 55 22.71 15.75 -15.52
CA TRP A 55 23.61 16.91 -15.66
C TRP A 55 22.85 18.21 -15.93
N GLN A 56 21.83 18.17 -16.80
CA GLN A 56 20.95 19.31 -17.10
C GLN A 56 20.17 19.74 -15.86
N HIS A 57 19.62 18.78 -15.09
CA HIS A 57 18.87 19.06 -13.87
C HIS A 57 19.70 19.86 -12.85
N ILE A 58 20.97 19.51 -12.66
CA ILE A 58 21.87 20.24 -11.74
C ILE A 58 22.51 21.50 -12.36
N GLY A 59 22.02 21.96 -13.52
CA GLY A 59 22.48 23.17 -14.19
C GLY A 59 23.91 23.11 -14.74
N LYS A 60 24.40 21.92 -15.09
CA LYS A 60 25.76 21.71 -15.62
C LYS A 60 25.71 21.14 -17.04
N SER A 61 26.36 21.79 -17.99
CA SER A 61 26.61 21.24 -19.32
C SER A 61 27.75 20.20 -19.23
N GLY A 62 27.44 18.90 -19.29
CA GLY A 62 28.43 17.84 -19.01
C GLY A 62 28.15 16.48 -19.65
N GLY A 63 28.18 16.37 -20.98
CA GLY A 63 28.08 15.08 -21.70
C GLY A 63 29.40 14.31 -21.84
N GLY A 64 30.21 14.20 -20.78
CA GLY A 64 31.58 13.66 -20.85
C GLY A 64 31.83 12.42 -20.00
N ASN A 65 32.93 11.70 -20.29
CA ASN A 65 33.44 10.52 -19.58
C ASN A 65 33.84 10.74 -18.10
N ASN A 66 33.50 11.88 -17.50
CA ASN A 66 33.86 12.21 -16.12
C ASN A 66 32.94 11.52 -15.10
N SER A 67 33.50 11.13 -13.96
CA SER A 67 32.75 10.62 -12.81
C SER A 67 31.87 11.72 -12.22
N PHE A 68 30.58 11.43 -11.96
CA PHE A 68 29.63 12.40 -11.39
C PHE A 68 30.08 12.93 -10.02
N GLY A 69 30.78 12.10 -9.23
CA GLY A 69 31.41 12.52 -7.98
C GLY A 69 32.50 13.60 -8.14
N ARG A 70 32.93 13.97 -9.37
CA ARG A 70 33.80 15.14 -9.59
C ARG A 70 33.02 16.44 -9.82
N VAL A 71 31.69 16.41 -9.71
CA VAL A 71 30.89 17.62 -9.76
C VAL A 71 31.35 18.61 -8.69
N GLY A 72 31.44 19.89 -9.05
CA GLY A 72 32.04 20.92 -8.18
C GLY A 72 33.57 20.91 -8.11
N GLY A 73 34.28 20.00 -8.80
CA GLY A 73 35.74 19.98 -8.82
C GLY A 73 36.32 19.71 -7.43
N LYS A 74 37.02 20.68 -6.83
CA LYS A 74 37.55 20.58 -5.45
C LYS A 74 36.53 20.96 -4.37
N ASP A 75 35.35 21.44 -4.75
CA ASP A 75 34.34 21.92 -3.79
C ASP A 75 33.52 20.77 -3.19
N ALA A 76 33.88 20.38 -1.96
CA ALA A 76 33.16 19.37 -1.17
C ALA A 76 31.78 19.83 -0.73
N PHE A 77 31.59 21.14 -0.49
CA PHE A 77 30.30 21.69 -0.12
C PHE A 77 29.30 21.57 -1.27
N PHE A 78 29.72 21.89 -2.49
CA PHE A 78 28.87 21.79 -3.68
C PHE A 78 28.39 20.35 -3.94
N ARG A 79 29.23 19.34 -3.69
CA ARG A 79 28.82 17.91 -3.78
C ARG A 79 27.76 17.54 -2.76
N ARG A 80 27.95 17.94 -1.51
CA ARG A 80 26.96 17.70 -0.44
C ARG A 80 25.63 18.37 -0.75
N ALA A 81 25.68 19.62 -1.22
CA ALA A 81 24.48 20.36 -1.59
C ALA A 81 23.70 19.63 -2.71
N ILE A 82 24.38 19.20 -3.79
CA ILE A 82 23.72 18.44 -4.86
C ILE A 82 23.10 17.15 -4.33
N PHE A 83 23.82 16.38 -3.52
CA PHE A 83 23.30 15.13 -2.98
C PHE A 83 22.04 15.36 -2.13
N HIS A 84 22.07 16.34 -1.23
CA HIS A 84 20.93 16.64 -0.36
C HIS A 84 19.74 17.24 -1.10
N GLU A 85 19.96 18.06 -2.13
CA GLU A 85 18.87 18.56 -2.98
C GLU A 85 18.19 17.40 -3.71
N LEU A 86 18.96 16.48 -4.31
CA LEU A 86 18.42 15.26 -4.93
C LEU A 86 17.69 14.38 -3.89
N ALA A 87 18.28 14.16 -2.71
CA ALA A 87 17.65 13.37 -1.66
C ALA A 87 16.32 13.98 -1.20
N ARG A 88 16.28 15.32 -1.05
CA ARG A 88 15.08 16.05 -0.65
C ARG A 88 14.00 16.04 -1.72
N GLU A 89 14.35 16.22 -2.99
CA GLU A 89 13.42 16.16 -4.12
C GLU A 89 12.66 14.83 -4.10
N TRP A 90 13.38 13.71 -4.08
CA TRP A 90 12.78 12.37 -4.13
C TRP A 90 12.08 11.95 -2.84
N TYR A 91 12.52 12.48 -1.69
CA TYR A 91 11.78 12.31 -0.45
C TYR A 91 10.45 13.07 -0.47
N ASN A 92 10.43 14.31 -0.94
CA ASN A 92 9.21 15.10 -1.03
C ASN A 92 8.25 14.55 -2.11
N GLU A 93 8.78 14.10 -3.25
CA GLU A 93 7.97 13.62 -4.37
C GLU A 93 7.38 12.24 -4.11
N MET A 94 8.14 11.32 -3.51
CA MET A 94 7.77 9.90 -3.45
C MET A 94 7.95 9.27 -2.05
N GLY A 95 8.39 10.03 -1.04
CA GLY A 95 8.71 9.50 0.29
C GLY A 95 9.91 8.56 0.33
N VAL A 96 10.80 8.58 -0.69
CA VAL A 96 11.94 7.66 -0.79
C VAL A 96 13.20 8.30 -0.18
N SER A 97 13.79 7.65 0.83
CA SER A 97 15.12 8.02 1.32
C SER A 97 16.21 7.47 0.40
N ILE A 98 16.97 8.37 -0.24
CA ILE A 98 18.09 7.98 -1.10
C ILE A 98 19.20 7.30 -0.30
N GLU A 99 19.49 7.76 0.91
CA GLU A 99 20.52 7.18 1.78
C GLU A 99 20.20 5.72 2.10
N TRP A 100 18.96 5.45 2.51
CA TRP A 100 18.51 4.10 2.82
C TRP A 100 18.52 3.21 1.58
N LEU A 101 18.09 3.76 0.43
CA LEU A 101 18.11 3.05 -0.84
C LEU A 101 19.52 2.62 -1.25
N LEU A 102 20.50 3.52 -1.12
CA LEU A 102 21.90 3.23 -1.45
C LEU A 102 22.51 2.18 -0.51
N ASP A 103 22.18 2.23 0.78
CA ASP A 103 22.62 1.22 1.74
C ASP A 103 22.01 -0.16 1.41
N ALA A 104 20.70 -0.24 1.18
CA ALA A 104 20.03 -1.47 0.76
C ALA A 104 20.63 -2.05 -0.53
N TYR A 105 20.95 -1.19 -1.50
CA TYR A 105 21.62 -1.61 -2.74
C TYR A 105 23.01 -2.19 -2.46
N SER A 106 23.80 -1.55 -1.59
CA SER A 106 25.12 -2.03 -1.19
C SER A 106 25.05 -3.40 -0.52
N GLN A 107 24.07 -3.60 0.37
CA GLN A 107 23.83 -4.88 1.03
C GLN A 107 23.44 -5.98 0.02
N VAL A 108 22.55 -5.67 -0.93
CA VAL A 108 22.13 -6.61 -1.98
C VAL A 108 23.27 -6.91 -2.94
N ALA A 109 24.07 -5.92 -3.35
CA ALA A 109 25.22 -6.13 -4.24
C ALA A 109 26.25 -7.08 -3.60
N LYS A 110 26.54 -6.92 -2.31
CA LYS A 110 27.40 -7.84 -1.55
C LYS A 110 26.83 -9.26 -1.53
N LEU A 111 25.52 -9.40 -1.35
CA LEU A 111 24.84 -10.69 -1.38
C LEU A 111 24.94 -11.36 -2.77
N ILE A 112 24.70 -10.60 -3.83
CA ILE A 112 24.78 -11.09 -5.22
C ILE A 112 26.21 -11.50 -5.56
N GLU A 113 27.22 -10.71 -5.21
CA GLU A 113 28.62 -11.08 -5.44
C GLU A 113 29.03 -12.33 -4.65
N LYS A 114 28.60 -12.44 -3.39
CA LYS A 114 28.85 -13.64 -2.56
C LYS A 114 28.31 -14.92 -3.22
N TYR A 115 27.12 -14.85 -3.82
CA TYR A 115 26.45 -16.00 -4.43
C TYR A 115 26.48 -15.99 -5.96
N LYS A 116 27.38 -15.21 -6.57
CA LYS A 116 27.41 -14.98 -8.02
C LYS A 116 27.46 -16.27 -8.82
N ALA A 117 28.39 -17.18 -8.47
CA ALA A 117 28.54 -18.47 -9.14
C ALA A 117 27.26 -19.31 -9.12
N TYR A 118 26.48 -19.21 -8.03
CA TYR A 118 25.19 -19.89 -7.90
C TYR A 118 24.08 -19.21 -8.71
N LEU A 119 24.04 -17.87 -8.70
CA LEU A 119 23.05 -17.07 -9.41
C LEU A 119 23.27 -17.06 -10.93
N THR A 120 24.49 -17.29 -11.40
CA THR A 120 24.86 -17.31 -12.84
C THR A 120 25.09 -18.71 -13.41
N GLY A 121 24.95 -19.77 -12.61
CA GLY A 121 25.18 -21.17 -13.01
C GLY A 121 24.00 -21.81 -13.76
N GLY A 122 24.32 -22.67 -14.75
CA GLY A 122 23.42 -23.27 -15.76
C GLY A 122 22.15 -23.98 -15.24
N ASP A 123 21.14 -24.00 -16.10
CA ASP A 123 19.71 -24.40 -15.95
C ASP A 123 18.76 -23.41 -15.24
N LYS A 124 19.26 -22.41 -14.51
CA LYS A 124 18.39 -21.46 -13.75
C LYS A 124 17.99 -20.19 -14.48
N VAL A 125 18.62 -19.89 -15.63
CA VAL A 125 18.20 -18.79 -16.51
C VAL A 125 16.78 -19.03 -17.06
N ASN A 126 16.34 -20.30 -17.14
CA ASN A 126 14.98 -20.65 -17.59
C ASN A 126 13.92 -20.65 -16.48
N ASN A 127 14.28 -20.48 -15.20
CA ASN A 127 13.32 -20.52 -14.08
C ASN A 127 13.47 -19.34 -13.10
N GLN A 128 14.03 -18.23 -13.58
CA GLN A 128 14.30 -17.03 -12.79
C GLN A 128 13.02 -16.42 -12.20
N THR A 129 11.92 -16.44 -12.95
CA THR A 129 10.58 -16.03 -12.48
C THR A 129 10.11 -16.89 -11.32
N ALA A 130 10.14 -18.22 -11.42
CA ALA A 130 9.71 -19.10 -10.33
C ALA A 130 10.60 -18.96 -9.09
N TRP A 131 11.89 -18.63 -9.27
CA TRP A 131 12.76 -18.32 -8.15
C TRP A 131 12.37 -17.03 -7.45
N CYS A 132 12.01 -15.98 -8.20
CA CYS A 132 11.48 -14.75 -7.64
C CYS A 132 10.13 -14.99 -6.94
N GLU A 133 9.25 -15.82 -7.51
CA GLU A 133 7.99 -16.23 -6.86
C GLU A 133 8.27 -16.90 -5.51
N GLN A 134 9.20 -17.86 -5.47
CA GLN A 134 9.59 -18.52 -4.23
C GLN A 134 10.14 -17.53 -3.17
N ILE A 135 10.93 -16.54 -3.60
CA ILE A 135 11.44 -15.51 -2.68
C ILE A 135 10.28 -14.74 -2.04
N VAL A 136 9.29 -14.33 -2.84
CA VAL A 136 8.11 -13.63 -2.31
C VAL A 136 7.33 -14.55 -1.35
N ASN A 137 7.07 -15.79 -1.74
CA ASN A 137 6.44 -16.80 -0.89
C ASN A 137 7.09 -16.93 0.49
N VAL A 138 8.41 -17.08 0.54
CA VAL A 138 9.12 -17.25 1.83
C VAL A 138 9.24 -15.94 2.62
N CYS A 139 9.51 -14.81 1.93
CA CYS A 139 9.84 -13.55 2.59
C CYS A 139 8.62 -12.68 2.92
N ILE A 140 7.51 -12.87 2.22
CA ILE A 140 6.27 -12.11 2.38
C ILE A 140 5.14 -13.01 2.91
N PHE A 141 4.98 -14.20 2.33
CA PHE A 141 3.91 -15.14 2.70
C PHE A 141 4.29 -16.09 3.86
N ASP A 142 5.52 -15.95 4.38
CA ASP A 142 6.07 -16.77 5.46
C ASP A 142 6.10 -18.29 5.19
N ASP A 143 6.04 -18.70 3.91
CA ASP A 143 6.10 -20.11 3.50
C ASP A 143 7.34 -20.81 4.08
N GLU A 144 7.16 -22.06 4.53
CA GLU A 144 8.26 -22.88 5.02
C GLU A 144 9.33 -23.07 3.93
N ILE A 145 10.59 -22.88 4.31
CA ILE A 145 11.71 -23.22 3.44
C ILE A 145 11.85 -24.74 3.45
N ASP A 146 11.32 -25.38 2.41
CA ASP A 146 11.40 -26.83 2.19
C ASP A 146 12.79 -27.39 2.56
N GLU A 147 12.81 -28.36 3.46
CA GLU A 147 14.02 -28.99 4.00
C GLU A 147 14.89 -29.63 2.90
N GLN A 148 14.31 -29.98 1.75
CA GLN A 148 15.03 -30.48 0.58
C GLN A 148 15.84 -29.39 -0.13
N GLN A 149 15.56 -28.11 0.12
CA GLN A 149 16.36 -27.00 -0.39
C GLN A 149 17.65 -26.84 0.42
N GLN A 150 18.71 -27.53 0.00
CA GLN A 150 20.02 -27.46 0.63
C GLN A 150 20.97 -26.45 -0.05
N GLY A 151 21.92 -25.92 0.74
CA GLY A 151 23.02 -25.08 0.26
C GLY A 151 22.67 -23.60 0.06
N CYS A 152 23.27 -22.97 -0.97
CA CYS A 152 23.18 -21.52 -1.21
C CYS A 152 21.75 -20.98 -1.33
N LYS A 153 20.81 -21.80 -1.85
CA LYS A 153 19.40 -21.42 -2.04
C LYS A 153 18.74 -21.01 -0.72
N ARG A 154 18.88 -21.86 0.30
CA ARG A 154 18.34 -21.65 1.65
C ARG A 154 19.00 -20.48 2.35
N GLU A 155 20.32 -20.35 2.25
CA GLU A 155 21.05 -19.24 2.86
C GLU A 155 20.64 -17.88 2.30
N ILE A 156 20.35 -17.80 0.99
CA ILE A 156 19.85 -16.56 0.36
C ILE A 156 18.46 -16.23 0.89
N LEU A 157 17.54 -17.20 0.93
CA LEU A 157 16.18 -16.98 1.45
C LEU A 157 16.20 -16.53 2.91
N GLN A 158 16.98 -17.17 3.77
CA GLN A 158 17.11 -16.79 5.17
C GLN A 158 17.68 -15.38 5.34
N GLN A 159 18.69 -15.01 4.53
CA GLN A 159 19.23 -13.66 4.57
C GLN A 159 18.23 -12.62 4.06
N LEU A 160 17.50 -12.89 2.98
CA LEU A 160 16.49 -11.97 2.46
C LEU A 160 15.31 -11.80 3.43
N LYS A 161 14.84 -12.89 4.06
CA LYS A 161 13.78 -12.86 5.07
C LYS A 161 14.15 -12.02 6.29
N ALA A 162 15.43 -11.94 6.64
CA ALA A 162 15.93 -11.12 7.74
C ALA A 162 16.24 -9.66 7.37
N LYS A 163 16.06 -9.27 6.10
CA LYS A 163 16.32 -7.91 5.60
C LYS A 163 15.00 -7.13 5.47
N ASP A 164 15.13 -5.81 5.33
CA ASP A 164 13.99 -4.94 5.07
C ASP A 164 13.42 -5.13 3.65
N VAL A 165 12.24 -4.54 3.44
CA VAL A 165 11.53 -4.58 2.15
C VAL A 165 12.31 -3.91 1.01
N TYR A 166 13.19 -2.94 1.32
CA TYR A 166 14.05 -2.27 0.32
C TYR A 166 15.05 -3.26 -0.27
N CYS A 167 15.74 -4.03 0.58
CA CYS A 167 16.68 -5.06 0.15
C CYS A 167 15.97 -6.13 -0.70
N LEU A 168 14.77 -6.55 -0.27
CA LEU A 168 13.96 -7.51 -1.01
C LEU A 168 13.57 -6.98 -2.40
N ALA A 169 13.06 -5.75 -2.47
CA ALA A 169 12.67 -5.10 -3.72
C ALA A 169 13.85 -4.97 -4.69
N ILE A 170 15.00 -4.49 -4.23
CA ILE A 170 16.20 -4.35 -5.06
C ILE A 170 16.67 -5.72 -5.55
N PHE A 171 16.70 -6.73 -4.67
CA PHE A 171 17.11 -8.08 -5.05
C PHE A 171 16.21 -8.65 -6.14
N LEU A 172 14.88 -8.56 -5.97
CA LEU A 172 13.90 -9.02 -6.97
C LEU A 172 14.06 -8.26 -8.29
N LEU A 173 14.22 -6.95 -8.26
CA LEU A 173 14.38 -6.15 -9.47
C LEU A 173 15.69 -6.46 -10.22
N ILE A 174 16.78 -6.76 -9.51
CA ILE A 174 18.01 -7.25 -10.15
C ILE A 174 17.77 -8.63 -10.76
N MET A 175 17.11 -9.53 -10.03
CA MET A 175 16.78 -10.86 -10.54
C MET A 175 15.78 -10.83 -11.71
N LEU A 176 14.89 -9.85 -11.80
CA LEU A 176 14.01 -9.70 -12.97
C LEU A 176 14.70 -8.96 -14.14
N GLY A 177 15.95 -8.52 -13.95
CA GLY A 177 16.73 -7.80 -14.95
C GLY A 177 16.29 -6.35 -15.16
N ALA A 178 15.55 -5.75 -14.22
CA ALA A 178 15.16 -4.35 -14.23
C ALA A 178 16.25 -3.43 -13.63
N LEU A 179 17.04 -3.95 -12.71
CA LEU A 179 18.19 -3.25 -12.12
C LEU A 179 19.52 -3.96 -12.45
N PRO A 180 20.63 -3.21 -12.53
CA PRO A 180 21.94 -3.79 -12.81
C PRO A 180 22.50 -4.56 -11.60
N GLN A 181 23.21 -5.65 -11.84
CA GLN A 181 23.78 -6.47 -10.75
C GLN A 181 24.91 -5.79 -9.96
N SER A 182 25.59 -4.81 -10.56
CA SER A 182 26.74 -4.14 -9.96
C SER A 182 26.74 -2.64 -10.23
N VAL A 183 27.26 -1.90 -9.26
CA VAL A 183 27.53 -0.46 -9.32
C VAL A 183 28.84 -0.16 -10.05
N GLU A 184 29.72 -1.15 -10.20
CA GLU A 184 31.04 -0.98 -10.80
C GLU A 184 30.98 -0.92 -12.33
N THR A 185 30.05 -1.66 -12.94
CA THR A 185 29.87 -1.67 -14.38
C THR A 185 29.17 -0.40 -14.85
N ARG A 186 29.83 0.31 -15.76
CA ARG A 186 29.30 1.54 -16.34
C ARG A 186 28.05 1.21 -17.17
N GLN A 187 26.88 1.51 -16.64
CA GLN A 187 25.64 1.35 -17.38
C GLN A 187 25.53 2.44 -18.45
N GLY A 188 25.06 2.06 -19.64
CA GLY A 188 24.65 3.02 -20.66
C GLY A 188 23.43 3.83 -20.20
N ASN A 189 22.93 4.72 -21.07
CA ASN A 189 21.60 5.29 -20.85
C ASN A 189 20.57 4.16 -20.82
N VAL A 190 19.55 4.29 -19.97
CA VAL A 190 18.53 3.27 -19.84
C VAL A 190 17.54 3.40 -20.99
N ALA A 191 17.60 2.45 -21.91
CA ALA A 191 16.60 2.28 -22.95
C ALA A 191 15.48 1.35 -22.46
N GLU A 192 14.28 1.49 -23.03
CA GLU A 192 13.16 0.56 -22.82
C GLU A 192 12.68 0.43 -21.34
N MET A 193 12.70 1.52 -20.57
CA MET A 193 12.18 1.52 -19.18
C MET A 193 10.75 0.99 -19.09
N ARG A 194 9.88 1.30 -20.06
CA ARG A 194 8.52 0.74 -20.12
C ARG A 194 8.52 -0.78 -20.16
N THR A 195 9.39 -1.41 -20.95
CA THR A 195 9.50 -2.88 -21.02
C THR A 195 9.96 -3.47 -19.69
N GLN A 196 10.82 -2.77 -18.94
CA GLN A 196 11.23 -3.18 -17.60
C GLN A 196 10.06 -3.10 -16.61
N TYR A 197 9.30 -2.01 -16.62
CA TYR A 197 8.09 -1.88 -15.81
C TYR A 197 7.06 -2.96 -16.14
N GLU A 198 6.77 -3.20 -17.43
CA GLU A 198 5.82 -4.23 -17.86
C GLU A 198 6.23 -5.63 -17.38
N ARG A 199 7.53 -5.94 -17.41
CA ARG A 199 8.04 -7.22 -16.92
C ARG A 199 7.78 -7.39 -15.43
N VAL A 200 8.10 -6.38 -14.62
CA VAL A 200 7.91 -6.41 -13.17
C VAL A 200 6.41 -6.44 -12.82
N TYR A 201 5.59 -5.65 -13.53
CA TYR A 201 4.14 -5.67 -13.39
C TYR A 201 3.55 -7.06 -13.67
N ARG A 202 3.95 -7.71 -14.78
CA ARG A 202 3.48 -9.07 -15.10
C ARG A 202 3.88 -10.09 -14.04
N PHE A 203 5.09 -9.99 -13.49
CA PHE A 203 5.54 -10.83 -12.39
C PHE A 203 4.62 -10.70 -11.17
N PHE A 204 4.43 -9.46 -10.66
CA PHE A 204 3.59 -9.26 -9.48
C PHE A 204 2.12 -9.53 -9.73
N SER A 205 1.63 -9.31 -10.95
CA SER A 205 0.28 -9.73 -11.33
C SER A 205 0.14 -11.24 -11.16
N GLY A 206 1.09 -12.05 -11.65
CA GLY A 206 1.09 -13.50 -11.44
C GLY A 206 1.13 -13.92 -9.96
N VAL A 207 1.90 -13.21 -9.13
CA VAL A 207 1.96 -13.44 -7.68
C VAL A 207 0.63 -13.12 -6.99
N CYS A 208 0.00 -12.00 -7.34
CA CYS A 208 -1.27 -11.57 -6.73
C CYS A 208 -2.41 -12.54 -7.05
N HIS A 209 -2.51 -13.02 -8.30
CA HIS A 209 -3.56 -13.97 -8.71
C HIS A 209 -3.54 -15.30 -7.93
N ARG A 210 -2.42 -15.65 -7.29
CA ARG A 210 -2.30 -16.86 -6.47
C ARG A 210 -2.66 -16.66 -5.00
N ASN A 211 -2.90 -15.42 -4.56
CA ASN A 211 -3.13 -15.07 -3.16
C ASN A 211 -4.57 -14.63 -2.88
N ILE A 212 -4.99 -14.79 -1.62
CA ILE A 212 -6.36 -15.13 -1.24
C ILE A 212 -7.31 -13.91 -1.12
N LEU A 213 -6.80 -12.68 -0.99
CA LEU A 213 -7.67 -11.55 -0.65
C LEU A 213 -8.10 -10.68 -1.83
N PHE A 214 -7.31 -10.56 -2.91
CA PHE A 214 -7.65 -9.70 -4.05
C PHE A 214 -7.13 -10.26 -5.38
N VAL A 215 -7.97 -10.25 -6.42
CA VAL A 215 -7.53 -10.53 -7.81
C VAL A 215 -6.54 -9.47 -8.31
N GLN A 216 -6.62 -8.23 -7.81
CA GLN A 216 -5.67 -7.14 -8.06
C GLN A 216 -5.67 -6.17 -6.88
N THR A 217 -4.51 -5.90 -6.28
CA THR A 217 -4.42 -4.98 -5.13
C THR A 217 -4.39 -3.50 -5.56
N PRO A 218 -4.73 -2.55 -4.68
CA PRO A 218 -4.62 -1.12 -4.97
C PRO A 218 -3.22 -0.74 -5.50
N ARG A 219 -2.14 -1.19 -4.86
CA ARG A 219 -0.78 -0.86 -5.32
C ARG A 219 -0.46 -1.42 -6.71
N MET A 220 -1.08 -2.53 -7.11
CA MET A 220 -1.02 -3.02 -8.49
C MET A 220 -1.81 -2.15 -9.48
N ALA A 221 -2.91 -1.52 -9.07
CA ALA A 221 -3.63 -0.56 -9.92
C ALA A 221 -2.82 0.72 -10.14
N LEU A 222 -2.15 1.25 -9.12
CA LEU A 222 -1.21 2.38 -9.29
C LEU A 222 -0.05 2.03 -10.22
N PHE A 223 0.51 0.83 -10.08
CA PHE A 223 1.54 0.35 -11.00
C PHE A 223 0.99 0.31 -12.44
N HIS A 224 -0.22 -0.21 -12.64
CA HIS A 224 -0.84 -0.21 -13.96
C HIS A 224 -1.05 1.21 -14.53
N LYS A 225 -1.52 2.14 -13.69
CA LYS A 225 -1.72 3.55 -14.07
C LYS A 225 -0.42 4.18 -14.56
N ALA A 226 0.67 4.01 -13.82
CA ALA A 226 1.99 4.51 -14.21
C ALA A 226 2.49 3.95 -15.55
N LEU A 227 2.10 2.71 -15.88
CA LEU A 227 2.40 2.13 -17.19
C LEU A 227 1.59 2.74 -18.34
N LYS A 228 0.36 3.19 -18.06
CA LYS A 228 -0.59 3.72 -19.04
C LYS A 228 -0.42 5.21 -19.30
N ASP A 229 -0.06 5.96 -18.26
CA ASP A 229 0.18 7.38 -18.36
C ASP A 229 1.40 7.66 -19.27
N VAL A 230 1.21 8.56 -20.23
CA VAL A 230 2.26 8.96 -21.20
C VAL A 230 3.08 10.11 -20.66
N GLU A 231 2.53 10.89 -19.73
CA GLU A 231 3.21 12.01 -19.08
C GLU A 231 4.11 11.54 -17.92
N GLU A 232 3.82 10.37 -17.35
CA GLU A 232 4.58 9.86 -16.22
C GLU A 232 6.00 9.42 -16.61
N LYS A 233 7.00 10.02 -15.96
CA LYS A 233 8.40 9.72 -16.21
C LYS A 233 8.81 8.39 -15.57
N LEU A 234 9.00 7.35 -16.39
CA LEU A 234 9.44 6.04 -15.92
C LEU A 234 10.95 6.04 -15.58
N THR A 235 11.30 5.90 -14.30
CA THR A 235 12.68 5.87 -13.79
C THR A 235 12.91 4.67 -12.88
N ARG A 236 14.16 4.29 -12.63
CA ARG A 236 14.46 3.14 -11.76
C ARG A 236 14.03 3.36 -10.31
N ILE A 237 14.17 4.58 -9.78
CA ILE A 237 13.73 4.89 -8.41
C ILE A 237 12.20 4.76 -8.25
N ARG A 238 11.41 5.19 -9.23
CA ARG A 238 9.95 5.01 -9.23
C ARG A 238 9.57 3.53 -9.33
N LEU A 239 10.25 2.75 -10.16
CA LEU A 239 10.06 1.29 -10.22
C LEU A 239 10.35 0.61 -8.88
N ILE A 240 11.42 1.03 -8.20
CA ILE A 240 11.76 0.53 -6.86
C ILE A 240 10.66 0.88 -5.87
N LYS A 241 10.17 2.11 -5.85
CA LYS A 241 9.07 2.54 -4.97
C LYS A 241 7.80 1.73 -5.21
N LEU A 242 7.35 1.59 -6.46
CA LEU A 242 6.18 0.78 -6.81
C LEU A 242 6.35 -0.68 -6.36
N THR A 243 7.56 -1.24 -6.50
CA THR A 243 7.87 -2.61 -6.07
C THR A 243 7.81 -2.74 -4.55
N ILE A 244 8.38 -1.78 -3.81
CA ILE A 244 8.28 -1.73 -2.34
C ILE A 244 6.82 -1.66 -1.91
N ASP A 245 6.04 -0.78 -2.53
CA ASP A 245 4.63 -0.60 -2.18
C ASP A 245 3.80 -1.86 -2.41
N VAL A 246 4.04 -2.57 -3.52
CA VAL A 246 3.39 -3.86 -3.79
C VAL A 246 3.80 -4.90 -2.74
N LEU A 247 5.09 -5.03 -2.43
CA LEU A 247 5.56 -6.01 -1.44
C LEU A 247 5.04 -5.71 -0.03
N SER A 248 5.06 -4.45 0.40
CA SER A 248 4.50 -4.01 1.67
C SER A 248 2.99 -4.22 1.74
N ASN A 249 2.27 -3.96 0.65
CA ASN A 249 0.85 -4.24 0.59
C ASN A 249 0.56 -5.75 0.67
N LEU A 250 1.37 -6.59 0.03
CA LEU A 250 1.24 -8.04 0.15
C LEU A 250 1.56 -8.54 1.57
N SER A 251 2.58 -8.03 2.25
CA SER A 251 2.93 -8.50 3.61
C SER A 251 1.83 -8.24 4.63
N VAL A 252 1.13 -7.11 4.51
CA VAL A 252 -0.02 -6.78 5.36
C VAL A 252 -1.15 -7.79 5.20
N LEU A 253 -1.37 -8.30 3.99
CA LEU A 253 -2.45 -9.23 3.68
C LEU A 253 -2.21 -10.66 4.22
N VAL A 254 -1.02 -10.96 4.73
CA VAL A 254 -0.62 -12.31 5.19
C VAL A 254 -0.65 -12.43 6.70
N SER A 255 -0.16 -11.41 7.41
CA SER A 255 -0.12 -11.46 8.86
C SER A 255 -1.48 -11.06 9.41
N THR A 256 -2.14 -11.95 10.14
CA THR A 256 -3.46 -11.70 10.74
C THR A 256 -3.40 -10.61 11.81
N GLU A 257 -2.28 -10.51 12.52
CA GLU A 257 -1.97 -9.40 13.44
C GLU A 257 -1.79 -8.08 12.67
N GLN A 258 -1.01 -8.06 11.59
CA GLN A 258 -0.87 -6.84 10.77
C GLN A 258 -2.13 -6.49 10.00
N LEU A 259 -2.96 -7.46 9.62
CA LEU A 259 -4.26 -7.23 8.98
C LEU A 259 -5.18 -6.54 9.98
N ALA A 260 -5.29 -7.03 11.21
CA ALA A 260 -6.06 -6.42 12.28
C ALA A 260 -5.52 -5.02 12.65
N GLU A 261 -4.21 -4.87 12.78
CA GLU A 261 -3.58 -3.58 13.07
C GLU A 261 -3.75 -2.59 11.91
N THR A 262 -3.67 -3.05 10.67
CA THR A 262 -3.93 -2.20 9.49
C THR A 262 -5.40 -1.84 9.42
N GLY A 263 -6.34 -2.77 9.63
CA GLY A 263 -7.78 -2.48 9.69
C GLY A 263 -8.09 -1.39 10.73
N ARG A 264 -7.51 -1.51 11.93
CA ARG A 264 -7.61 -0.46 12.96
C ARG A 264 -6.94 0.85 12.57
N ARG A 265 -5.76 0.79 11.93
CA ARG A 265 -5.06 1.99 11.47
C ARG A 265 -5.81 2.70 10.35
N GLU A 266 -6.45 1.95 9.47
CA GLU A 266 -7.34 2.46 8.44
C GLU A 266 -8.56 3.12 9.10
N GLN A 267 -9.16 2.53 10.14
CA GLN A 267 -10.20 3.17 10.96
C GLN A 267 -9.72 4.46 11.63
N TRP A 268 -8.48 4.51 12.15
CA TRP A 268 -7.92 5.76 12.68
C TRP A 268 -7.69 6.83 11.62
N ASN A 269 -7.45 6.43 10.38
CA ASN A 269 -7.36 7.36 9.25
C ASN A 269 -8.74 7.67 8.67
N GLN A 270 -9.82 7.02 9.13
CA GLN A 270 -11.16 7.30 8.63
C GLN A 270 -11.63 8.66 9.11
N VAL A 271 -12.31 9.38 8.21
CA VAL A 271 -12.97 10.64 8.51
C VAL A 271 -14.48 10.44 8.49
N TYR A 272 -15.16 11.06 9.46
CA TYR A 272 -16.60 10.93 9.66
C TYR A 272 -17.29 12.31 9.57
N PRO A 273 -17.34 12.93 8.38
CA PRO A 273 -18.13 14.14 8.16
C PRO A 273 -19.62 13.85 8.40
N ASN A 274 -20.40 14.84 8.84
CA ASN A 274 -21.83 14.65 9.08
C ASN A 274 -22.58 14.53 7.74
N LEU A 275 -22.66 13.34 7.14
CA LEU A 275 -23.25 13.17 5.80
C LEU A 275 -24.73 12.74 5.81
N ASP A 276 -25.31 12.46 6.97
CA ASP A 276 -26.66 11.89 7.07
C ASP A 276 -27.70 12.70 6.29
N GLY A 277 -28.57 11.96 5.59
CA GLY A 277 -29.72 12.47 4.86
C GLY A 277 -29.58 12.40 3.34
N TYR A 278 -30.36 13.24 2.65
CA TYR A 278 -30.50 13.17 1.20
C TYR A 278 -29.52 14.07 0.45
N TRP A 279 -29.00 13.55 -0.66
CA TRP A 279 -28.08 14.23 -1.57
C TRP A 279 -28.57 14.12 -3.01
N LEU A 280 -28.48 15.21 -3.76
CA LEU A 280 -28.99 15.30 -5.12
C LEU A 280 -27.86 15.16 -6.12
N GLY A 281 -28.03 14.25 -7.08
CA GLY A 281 -27.15 14.12 -8.22
C GLY A 281 -27.27 15.29 -9.18
N LYS A 282 -26.28 15.45 -10.05
CA LYS A 282 -26.23 16.56 -11.03
C LYS A 282 -27.44 16.60 -11.96
N HIS A 283 -28.04 15.43 -12.24
CA HIS A 283 -29.14 15.30 -13.19
C HIS A 283 -30.52 15.26 -12.51
N HIS A 284 -30.55 15.38 -11.18
CA HIS A 284 -31.78 15.38 -10.40
C HIS A 284 -32.75 16.48 -10.83
N ASN A 285 -34.00 16.09 -11.07
CA ASN A 285 -35.12 17.02 -11.15
C ASN A 285 -36.43 16.34 -10.72
N GLU A 286 -37.50 17.13 -10.57
CA GLU A 286 -38.81 16.63 -10.11
C GLU A 286 -39.43 15.51 -10.98
N HIS A 287 -38.96 15.37 -12.22
CA HIS A 287 -39.49 14.42 -13.20
C HIS A 287 -38.54 13.24 -13.44
N HIS A 288 -37.28 13.36 -13.03
CA HIS A 288 -36.25 12.34 -13.17
C HIS A 288 -35.45 12.27 -11.87
N ALA A 289 -35.81 11.29 -11.05
CA ALA A 289 -35.11 11.07 -9.79
C ALA A 289 -33.68 10.59 -10.08
N ASP A 290 -32.72 11.28 -9.46
CA ASP A 290 -31.31 10.93 -9.35
C ASP A 290 -30.83 11.49 -8.00
N TYR A 291 -30.99 10.71 -6.93
CA TYR A 291 -30.66 11.16 -5.58
C TYR A 291 -30.10 10.02 -4.75
N TRP A 292 -29.47 10.38 -3.66
CA TRP A 292 -28.77 9.49 -2.77
C TRP A 292 -29.29 9.69 -1.35
N GLU A 293 -29.51 8.61 -0.63
CA GLU A 293 -29.68 8.60 0.81
C GLU A 293 -28.37 8.12 1.42
N VAL A 294 -27.83 8.89 2.36
CA VAL A 294 -26.59 8.56 3.06
C VAL A 294 -26.93 8.36 4.52
N GLU A 295 -26.51 7.21 5.05
CA GLU A 295 -26.67 6.85 6.45
C GLU A 295 -25.30 6.46 7.03
N GLU A 296 -24.91 7.08 8.14
CA GLU A 296 -23.75 6.66 8.92
C GLU A 296 -23.99 5.26 9.52
N THR A 297 -22.98 4.42 9.41
CA THR A 297 -22.97 3.04 9.92
C THR A 297 -21.77 2.86 10.85
N ALA A 298 -21.73 1.73 11.55
CA ALA A 298 -20.63 1.39 12.46
C ALA A 298 -19.22 1.45 11.83
N THR A 299 -19.11 1.19 10.53
CA THR A 299 -17.83 1.02 9.83
C THR A 299 -17.60 2.04 8.70
N GLY A 300 -18.49 3.04 8.55
CA GLY A 300 -18.46 4.02 7.47
C GLY A 300 -19.85 4.53 7.13
N TYR A 301 -20.21 4.55 5.85
CA TYR A 301 -21.51 5.04 5.38
C TYR A 301 -22.18 4.04 4.42
N ALA A 302 -23.50 3.95 4.50
CA ALA A 302 -24.34 3.33 3.47
C ALA A 302 -24.79 4.43 2.50
N PHE A 303 -24.40 4.31 1.24
CA PHE A 303 -24.83 5.19 0.15
C PHE A 303 -25.86 4.46 -0.69
N THR A 304 -27.11 4.92 -0.63
CA THR A 304 -28.22 4.35 -1.38
C THR A 304 -28.61 5.27 -2.53
N HIS A 305 -28.28 4.88 -3.76
CA HIS A 305 -28.65 5.61 -4.98
C HIS A 305 -30.06 5.23 -5.44
N TYR A 306 -30.86 6.24 -5.72
CA TYR A 306 -32.20 6.13 -6.28
C TYR A 306 -32.24 6.81 -7.64
N PHE A 307 -32.58 6.06 -8.69
CA PHE A 307 -32.61 6.57 -10.06
C PHE A 307 -33.64 5.88 -10.95
N HIS A 308 -34.03 6.54 -12.04
CA HIS A 308 -34.81 5.92 -13.12
C HIS A 308 -33.88 5.48 -14.24
N LYS A 309 -34.07 4.27 -14.79
CA LYS A 309 -33.40 3.86 -16.03
C LYS A 309 -34.03 4.59 -17.21
N ASP A 310 -33.23 4.79 -18.26
CA ASP A 310 -33.75 5.30 -19.53
C ASP A 310 -34.89 4.39 -20.01
N ASP A 311 -36.04 4.99 -20.34
CA ASP A 311 -37.30 4.33 -20.75
C ASP A 311 -38.17 3.71 -19.63
N GLU A 312 -37.86 3.89 -18.34
CA GLU A 312 -38.62 3.34 -17.20
C GLU A 312 -39.18 4.39 -16.21
N ASP A 313 -40.11 5.24 -16.65
CA ASP A 313 -40.68 6.34 -15.83
C ASP A 313 -41.52 5.90 -14.60
N LYS A 314 -41.80 4.61 -14.46
CA LYS A 314 -42.62 4.06 -13.36
C LYS A 314 -41.83 3.18 -12.38
N THR A 315 -40.56 2.93 -12.68
CA THR A 315 -39.69 2.08 -11.89
C THR A 315 -38.60 2.94 -11.28
N LEU A 316 -38.49 2.93 -9.96
CA LEU A 316 -37.37 3.52 -9.25
C LEU A 316 -36.39 2.40 -8.90
N HIS A 317 -35.16 2.51 -9.40
CA HIS A 317 -34.09 1.59 -9.05
C HIS A 317 -33.38 2.09 -7.81
N GLN A 318 -32.98 1.15 -6.95
CA GLN A 318 -32.19 1.38 -5.76
C GLN A 318 -30.90 0.55 -5.83
N GLN A 319 -29.77 1.18 -5.52
CA GLN A 319 -28.46 0.55 -5.43
C GLN A 319 -27.75 1.03 -4.16
N GLN A 320 -27.41 0.12 -3.26
CA GLN A 320 -26.71 0.44 -2.01
C GLN A 320 -25.23 0.05 -2.08
N PHE A 321 -24.36 0.95 -1.62
CA PHE A 321 -22.92 0.78 -1.55
C PHE A 321 -22.43 1.07 -0.13
N THR A 322 -21.34 0.42 0.29
CA THR A 322 -20.60 0.79 1.50
C THR A 322 -19.48 1.75 1.13
N VAL A 323 -19.40 2.89 1.79
CA VAL A 323 -18.41 3.94 1.52
C VAL A 323 -17.66 4.29 2.80
N THR A 324 -16.33 4.28 2.74
CA THR A 324 -15.46 4.76 3.82
C THR A 324 -14.54 5.85 3.30
N PHE A 325 -14.34 6.91 4.09
CA PHE A 325 -13.49 8.04 3.72
C PHE A 325 -12.22 8.02 4.57
N HIS A 326 -11.06 8.24 3.96
CA HIS A 326 -9.76 8.16 4.61
C HIS A 326 -8.91 9.39 4.32
N SER A 327 -8.19 9.87 5.33
CA SER A 327 -7.20 10.94 5.19
C SER A 327 -5.87 10.53 5.83
N ASN A 328 -4.86 10.21 5.00
CA ASN A 328 -3.52 9.90 5.47
C ASN A 328 -2.46 10.23 4.39
N GLY A 329 -2.26 11.53 4.18
CA GLY A 329 -1.36 12.08 3.15
C GLY A 329 -2.04 12.28 1.79
N GLU A 330 -2.96 11.39 1.41
CA GLU A 330 -3.89 11.55 0.28
C GLU A 330 -5.31 11.23 0.79
N ASP A 331 -6.29 12.05 0.38
CA ASP A 331 -7.70 11.89 0.78
C ASP A 331 -8.44 11.02 -0.23
N TYR A 332 -8.89 9.83 0.18
CA TYR A 332 -9.60 8.91 -0.71
C TYR A 332 -10.80 8.25 -0.04
N ALA A 333 -11.80 7.93 -0.85
CA ALA A 333 -12.95 7.13 -0.49
C ALA A 333 -12.76 5.72 -1.04
N CYS A 334 -12.98 4.70 -0.21
CA CYS A 334 -13.14 3.32 -0.65
C CYS A 334 -14.64 3.05 -0.80
N VAL A 335 -15.07 2.64 -1.99
CA VAL A 335 -16.45 2.29 -2.28
C VAL A 335 -16.53 0.81 -2.61
N GLN A 336 -17.35 0.09 -1.87
CA GLN A 336 -17.53 -1.34 -2.00
C GLN A 336 -18.90 -1.67 -2.58
N HIS A 337 -18.90 -2.46 -3.64
CA HIS A 337 -20.11 -3.07 -4.19
C HIS A 337 -20.60 -4.16 -3.22
N PRO A 338 -21.91 -4.33 -2.96
CA PRO A 338 -22.41 -5.29 -1.97
C PRO A 338 -22.03 -6.76 -2.27
N ARG A 339 -21.76 -7.08 -3.54
CA ARG A 339 -21.17 -8.38 -3.94
C ARG A 339 -19.82 -8.67 -3.25
N SER A 340 -19.02 -7.66 -2.94
CA SER A 340 -17.73 -7.83 -2.27
C SER A 340 -17.88 -8.46 -0.88
N VAL A 341 -18.86 -8.00 -0.11
CA VAL A 341 -19.20 -8.57 1.21
C VAL A 341 -19.70 -10.00 1.06
N ALA A 342 -20.54 -10.28 0.06
CA ALA A 342 -20.97 -11.65 -0.22
C ALA A 342 -19.80 -12.57 -0.59
N GLN A 343 -18.77 -12.08 -1.29
CA GLN A 343 -17.55 -12.86 -1.58
C GLN A 343 -16.80 -13.19 -0.30
N TRP A 344 -16.60 -12.22 0.59
CA TRP A 344 -15.97 -12.45 1.90
C TRP A 344 -16.72 -13.48 2.74
N LEU A 345 -18.06 -13.39 2.80
CA LEU A 345 -18.90 -14.35 3.53
C LEU A 345 -18.84 -15.77 2.96
N ASN A 346 -18.49 -15.93 1.69
CA ASN A 346 -18.31 -17.23 1.05
C ASN A 346 -16.83 -17.68 1.01
N ASN A 347 -15.91 -16.89 1.58
CA ASN A 347 -14.46 -17.12 1.51
C ASN A 347 -13.94 -17.18 0.06
N ASP A 348 -14.54 -16.37 -0.82
CA ASP A 348 -14.14 -16.20 -2.22
C ASP A 348 -13.13 -15.06 -2.36
N LEU A 349 -12.33 -15.09 -3.44
CA LEU A 349 -11.41 -14.00 -3.79
C LEU A 349 -12.19 -12.72 -4.10
N LEU A 350 -11.76 -11.58 -3.55
CA LEU A 350 -12.37 -10.30 -3.90
C LEU A 350 -12.06 -9.93 -5.36
N SER A 351 -13.12 -9.66 -6.13
CA SER A 351 -12.96 -9.12 -7.48
C SER A 351 -12.53 -7.66 -7.43
N LYS A 352 -11.62 -7.30 -8.34
CA LYS A 352 -11.29 -5.88 -8.60
C LYS A 352 -12.47 -5.07 -9.11
N ASP A 353 -13.49 -5.74 -9.65
CA ASP A 353 -14.68 -5.09 -10.21
C ASP A 353 -15.73 -4.81 -9.12
N ASP A 354 -15.50 -5.22 -7.87
CA ASP A 354 -16.45 -5.04 -6.76
C ASP A 354 -15.96 -4.01 -5.71
N VAL A 355 -14.85 -3.30 -5.98
CA VAL A 355 -14.34 -2.19 -5.15
C VAL A 355 -13.70 -1.11 -6.03
N THR A 356 -13.90 0.15 -5.67
CA THR A 356 -13.22 1.30 -6.31
C THR A 356 -12.70 2.26 -5.26
N TYR A 357 -11.64 3.00 -5.60
CA TYR A 357 -11.08 4.05 -4.77
C TYR A 357 -11.16 5.37 -5.53
N LEU A 358 -11.66 6.41 -4.89
CA LEU A 358 -11.92 7.71 -5.50
C LEU A 358 -11.27 8.80 -4.66
N TYR A 359 -10.75 9.86 -5.28
CA TYR A 359 -10.47 11.07 -4.52
C TYR A 359 -11.80 11.68 -4.09
N PHE A 360 -11.88 12.24 -2.89
CA PHE A 360 -13.04 13.00 -2.46
C PHE A 360 -12.67 14.42 -2.08
N SER A 361 -13.64 15.32 -2.17
CA SER A 361 -13.54 16.65 -1.58
C SER A 361 -14.90 17.09 -1.04
N PHE A 362 -14.85 17.78 0.09
CA PHE A 362 -16.00 18.35 0.76
C PHE A 362 -15.94 19.88 0.72
N SER A 363 -17.09 20.55 0.62
CA SER A 363 -17.12 22.02 0.71
C SER A 363 -16.77 22.56 2.10
N ASP A 364 -17.00 21.75 3.13
CA ASP A 364 -16.75 21.99 4.54
C ASP A 364 -16.38 20.64 5.17
N GLU A 365 -15.45 20.62 6.13
CA GLU A 365 -14.92 19.38 6.71
C GLU A 365 -15.94 18.66 7.59
N ASP A 366 -16.81 19.39 8.30
CA ASP A 366 -17.72 18.82 9.29
C ASP A 366 -19.15 18.72 8.75
N ASP A 367 -19.66 19.76 8.09
CA ASP A 367 -21.05 19.83 7.60
C ASP A 367 -21.11 20.20 6.10
N PRO A 368 -20.70 19.29 5.21
CA PRO A 368 -20.61 19.60 3.79
C PRO A 368 -21.97 19.83 3.15
N LEU A 369 -22.06 20.83 2.27
CA LEU A 369 -23.20 21.06 1.38
C LEU A 369 -22.94 20.53 -0.04
N LEU A 370 -21.67 20.26 -0.36
CA LEU A 370 -21.21 19.72 -1.63
C LEU A 370 -20.16 18.64 -1.36
N MET A 371 -20.28 17.54 -2.07
CA MET A 371 -19.34 16.42 -2.08
C MET A 371 -18.97 16.12 -3.53
N SER A 372 -17.69 15.95 -3.82
CA SER A 372 -17.21 15.57 -5.16
C SER A 372 -16.36 14.32 -5.06
N PHE A 373 -16.52 13.43 -6.03
CA PHE A 373 -15.72 12.23 -6.22
C PHE A 373 -15.01 12.31 -7.57
N ASP A 374 -13.71 12.10 -7.57
CA ASP A 374 -12.86 12.05 -8.77
C ASP A 374 -12.18 10.69 -8.88
N SER A 375 -11.88 10.27 -10.12
CA SER A 375 -11.20 9.00 -10.37
C SER A 375 -9.83 8.97 -9.69
N PHE A 376 -9.58 7.89 -8.94
CA PHE A 376 -8.28 7.63 -8.33
C PHE A 376 -7.72 6.28 -8.78
N MET A 377 -8.36 5.17 -8.38
CA MET A 377 -7.89 3.82 -8.66
C MET A 377 -9.05 2.82 -8.77
N MET A 378 -8.86 1.79 -9.61
CA MET A 378 -9.83 0.71 -9.82
C MET A 378 -11.19 1.22 -10.32
N ASP A 379 -11.18 2.04 -11.37
CA ASP A 379 -12.40 2.60 -11.94
C ASP A 379 -13.39 1.50 -12.38
N VAL A 380 -14.65 1.69 -11.99
CA VAL A 380 -15.76 0.73 -12.20
C VAL A 380 -16.98 1.44 -12.75
N SER A 381 -17.75 0.78 -13.63
CA SER A 381 -18.92 1.39 -14.28
C SER A 381 -20.10 1.67 -13.34
N TRP A 382 -20.19 0.98 -12.20
CA TRP A 382 -21.33 1.06 -11.27
C TRP A 382 -21.22 2.18 -10.22
N PHE A 383 -20.06 2.84 -10.10
CA PHE A 383 -19.90 4.04 -9.27
C PHE A 383 -18.89 4.98 -9.93
N GLN A 384 -19.42 5.90 -10.74
CA GLN A 384 -18.61 6.83 -11.52
C GLN A 384 -18.29 8.11 -10.73
N PRO A 385 -17.20 8.82 -11.06
CA PRO A 385 -16.93 10.16 -10.56
C PRO A 385 -18.16 11.06 -10.69
N MET A 386 -18.52 11.75 -9.61
CA MET A 386 -19.76 12.50 -9.51
C MET A 386 -19.64 13.65 -8.53
N GLN A 387 -20.62 14.54 -8.56
CA GLN A 387 -20.77 15.60 -7.58
C GLN A 387 -22.18 15.57 -7.02
N LEU A 388 -22.28 15.57 -5.70
CA LEU A 388 -23.50 15.49 -4.93
C LEU A 388 -23.71 16.78 -4.15
N ARG A 389 -24.95 17.28 -4.13
CA ARG A 389 -25.34 18.45 -3.35
C ARG A 389 -26.32 18.04 -2.26
N ARG A 390 -26.08 18.44 -1.02
CA ARG A 390 -27.03 18.14 0.06
C ARG A 390 -28.41 18.70 -0.26
N ALA A 391 -29.43 17.89 -0.05
CA ALA A 391 -30.81 18.32 -0.17
C ALA A 391 -31.13 19.37 0.91
N LYS A 392 -32.10 20.23 0.63
CA LYS A 392 -32.53 21.22 1.62
C LYS A 392 -33.26 20.54 2.77
N GLU A 393 -33.21 21.13 3.94
CA GLU A 393 -33.98 20.67 5.09
C GLU A 393 -35.48 20.57 4.72
N GLY A 394 -36.11 19.46 5.12
CA GLY A 394 -37.51 19.17 4.78
C GLY A 394 -37.75 18.76 3.32
N TRP A 395 -36.70 18.50 2.53
CA TRP A 395 -36.86 17.87 1.22
C TRP A 395 -37.47 16.48 1.37
N ILE A 396 -38.41 16.15 0.48
CA ILE A 396 -39.13 14.89 0.49
C ILE A 396 -38.73 14.12 -0.78
N PRO A 397 -38.29 12.86 -0.66
CA PRO A 397 -37.92 12.06 -1.81
C PRO A 397 -39.13 11.86 -2.74
N PRO A 398 -38.94 11.93 -4.07
CA PRO A 398 -40.00 11.75 -5.05
C PRO A 398 -40.37 10.27 -5.23
N THR A 399 -40.73 9.58 -4.14
CA THR A 399 -41.38 8.27 -4.18
C THR A 399 -42.85 8.48 -4.50
N ARG A 400 -43.20 8.51 -5.79
CA ARG A 400 -44.59 8.70 -6.21
C ARG A 400 -45.42 7.48 -5.79
N GLU A 401 -46.65 7.71 -5.33
CA GLU A 401 -47.62 6.62 -5.15
C GLU A 401 -47.79 5.87 -6.48
N GLY A 402 -47.55 4.55 -6.45
CA GLY A 402 -47.61 3.69 -7.63
C GLY A 402 -46.29 3.52 -8.39
N THR A 403 -45.18 4.07 -7.91
CA THR A 403 -43.83 3.73 -8.38
C THR A 403 -43.39 2.40 -7.77
N GLU A 404 -42.97 1.46 -8.63
CA GLU A 404 -42.37 0.21 -8.19
C GLU A 404 -40.90 0.45 -7.83
N LEU A 405 -40.49 0.02 -6.64
CA LEU A 405 -39.11 0.12 -6.18
C LEU A 405 -38.40 -1.21 -6.43
N ILE A 406 -37.34 -1.18 -7.23
CA ILE A 406 -36.51 -2.35 -7.54
C ILE A 406 -35.14 -2.16 -6.88
N ASN A 407 -34.80 -3.03 -5.94
CA ASN A 407 -33.43 -3.11 -5.43
C ASN A 407 -32.58 -3.94 -6.42
N ASP A 408 -31.76 -3.25 -7.20
CA ASP A 408 -30.91 -3.87 -8.22
C ASP A 408 -29.90 -4.85 -7.59
N PHE A 409 -29.61 -4.73 -6.29
CA PHE A 409 -28.67 -5.56 -5.54
C PHE A 409 -29.32 -6.35 -4.39
N GLU A 410 -30.61 -6.65 -4.48
CA GLU A 410 -31.34 -7.40 -3.45
C GLU A 410 -30.64 -8.70 -3.05
N ALA A 411 -30.10 -9.45 -4.02
CA ALA A 411 -29.39 -10.71 -3.80
C ALA A 411 -28.11 -10.58 -2.94
N TYR A 412 -27.57 -9.37 -2.78
CA TYR A 412 -26.35 -9.08 -2.02
C TYR A 412 -26.61 -8.27 -0.75
N SER A 413 -27.87 -7.97 -0.45
CA SER A 413 -28.24 -7.14 0.70
C SER A 413 -27.98 -7.90 2.01
N TYR A 414 -27.30 -7.24 2.95
CA TYR A 414 -26.96 -7.80 4.25
C TYR A 414 -27.27 -6.81 5.36
N THR A 415 -27.34 -7.31 6.59
CA THR A 415 -27.42 -6.48 7.80
C THR A 415 -26.26 -6.80 8.72
N PHE A 416 -25.75 -5.79 9.43
CA PHE A 416 -24.67 -5.95 10.39
C PHE A 416 -25.09 -5.37 11.74
N TYR A 417 -25.10 -6.22 12.77
CA TYR A 417 -25.44 -5.86 14.14
C TYR A 417 -24.18 -5.91 15.01
N LEU A 418 -23.74 -4.77 15.54
CA LEU A 418 -22.65 -4.74 16.51
C LEU A 418 -23.07 -5.46 17.80
N GLY A 419 -22.24 -6.42 18.22
CA GLY A 419 -22.63 -7.38 19.26
C GLY A 419 -21.52 -7.76 20.24
N LEU A 420 -20.34 -7.12 20.19
CA LEU A 420 -19.23 -7.47 21.09
C LEU A 420 -19.64 -7.36 22.57
N GLU A 421 -19.58 -8.47 23.29
CA GLU A 421 -19.95 -8.51 24.72
C GLU A 421 -18.74 -8.61 25.64
N ALA A 422 -17.78 -9.48 25.32
CA ALA A 422 -16.58 -9.68 26.14
C ALA A 422 -15.42 -10.27 25.35
N ILE A 423 -14.20 -9.85 25.69
CA ILE A 423 -12.94 -10.45 25.22
C ILE A 423 -12.24 -11.10 26.40
N THR A 424 -11.91 -12.38 26.27
CA THR A 424 -11.16 -13.15 27.28
C THR A 424 -9.96 -13.84 26.65
N PRO A 425 -8.98 -14.32 27.45
CA PRO A 425 -7.84 -15.05 26.91
C PRO A 425 -8.19 -16.33 26.15
N THR A 426 -9.38 -16.90 26.34
CA THR A 426 -9.78 -18.18 25.76
C THR A 426 -10.93 -18.07 24.76
N TYR A 427 -11.76 -17.03 24.84
CA TYR A 427 -12.87 -16.81 23.92
C TYR A 427 -13.27 -15.33 23.80
N ILE A 428 -13.96 -15.01 22.69
CA ILE A 428 -14.70 -13.76 22.50
C ILE A 428 -16.19 -14.08 22.51
N SER A 429 -16.95 -13.27 23.24
CA SER A 429 -18.41 -13.37 23.35
C SER A 429 -19.06 -12.28 22.51
N VAL A 430 -20.02 -12.69 21.68
CA VAL A 430 -20.79 -11.83 20.78
C VAL A 430 -22.26 -12.13 20.97
N ARG A 431 -23.07 -11.08 21.09
CA ARG A 431 -24.52 -11.16 21.29
C ARG A 431 -25.24 -10.74 20.02
N ASP A 432 -26.29 -11.46 19.65
CA ASP A 432 -27.14 -11.07 18.53
C ASP A 432 -28.26 -10.12 18.92
N GLU A 433 -29.00 -9.65 17.92
CA GLU A 433 -30.12 -8.72 18.05
C GLU A 433 -31.25 -9.25 18.95
N ALA A 434 -31.36 -10.58 19.12
CA ALA A 434 -32.33 -11.23 19.99
C ALA A 434 -31.78 -11.50 21.40
N GLY A 435 -30.53 -11.12 21.68
CA GLY A 435 -29.87 -11.29 22.96
C GLY A 435 -29.21 -12.66 23.15
N LYS A 436 -29.12 -13.50 22.11
CA LYS A 436 -28.46 -14.80 22.19
C LYS A 436 -26.94 -14.63 22.12
N GLU A 437 -26.24 -15.28 23.04
CA GLU A 437 -24.78 -15.25 23.16
C GLU A 437 -24.12 -16.33 22.27
N TYR A 438 -23.06 -15.94 21.57
CA TYR A 438 -22.18 -16.80 20.78
C TYR A 438 -20.76 -16.66 21.31
N ARG A 439 -20.08 -17.78 21.58
CA ARG A 439 -18.69 -17.80 22.05
C ARG A 439 -17.79 -18.40 20.99
N VAL A 440 -16.73 -17.67 20.64
CA VAL A 440 -15.73 -18.07 19.66
C VAL A 440 -14.40 -18.27 20.37
N SER A 441 -13.77 -19.45 20.29
CA SER A 441 -12.50 -19.66 20.99
C SER A 441 -11.32 -19.08 20.24
N VAL A 442 -10.44 -18.45 21.02
CA VAL A 442 -9.17 -17.89 20.57
C VAL A 442 -8.18 -19.00 20.18
N SER A 443 -8.36 -20.22 20.68
CA SER A 443 -7.50 -21.37 20.32
C SER A 443 -7.79 -21.92 18.92
N LYS A 444 -9.02 -21.77 18.40
CA LYS A 444 -9.40 -22.21 17.06
C LYS A 444 -9.17 -21.15 16.00
N HIS A 445 -9.11 -19.89 16.42
CA HIS A 445 -8.91 -18.73 15.58
C HIS A 445 -7.84 -17.87 16.23
N GLU A 446 -6.56 -18.15 15.93
CA GLU A 446 -5.44 -17.44 16.54
C GLU A 446 -5.43 -15.94 16.20
N GLU A 447 -6.06 -15.57 15.09
CA GLU A 447 -6.27 -14.19 14.62
C GLU A 447 -6.97 -13.32 15.69
N LEU A 448 -7.84 -13.96 16.50
CA LEU A 448 -8.60 -13.31 17.56
C LEU A 448 -7.76 -12.87 18.76
N ARG A 449 -6.49 -13.31 18.87
CA ARG A 449 -5.57 -12.81 19.91
C ARG A 449 -5.32 -11.31 19.80
N SER A 450 -5.47 -10.77 18.59
CA SER A 450 -5.31 -9.35 18.29
C SER A 450 -6.60 -8.53 18.42
N CYS A 451 -7.71 -9.16 18.84
CA CYS A 451 -9.00 -8.50 18.95
C CYS A 451 -9.03 -7.50 20.10
N THR A 452 -9.62 -6.32 19.86
CA THR A 452 -9.77 -5.24 20.83
C THR A 452 -11.23 -4.82 21.00
N LEU A 453 -11.52 -4.00 22.00
CA LEU A 453 -12.88 -3.50 22.25
C LEU A 453 -13.36 -2.52 21.17
N ASP A 454 -12.43 -1.95 20.40
CA ASP A 454 -12.73 -0.99 19.33
C ASP A 454 -12.97 -1.70 17.98
N ASP A 455 -12.74 -3.01 17.89
CA ASP A 455 -12.96 -3.74 16.65
C ASP A 455 -14.46 -3.90 16.35
N ALA A 456 -14.83 -3.77 15.07
CA ALA A 456 -16.20 -3.99 14.60
C ALA A 456 -16.53 -5.49 14.64
N VAL A 457 -17.08 -5.93 15.78
CA VAL A 457 -17.46 -7.34 16.02
C VAL A 457 -18.96 -7.45 16.24
N GLY A 458 -19.57 -8.38 15.51
CA GLY A 458 -21.03 -8.45 15.46
C GLY A 458 -21.58 -9.66 14.74
N ILE A 459 -22.85 -9.55 14.36
CA ILE A 459 -23.59 -10.55 13.60
C ILE A 459 -23.92 -9.98 12.23
N ILE A 460 -23.47 -10.67 11.18
CA ILE A 460 -23.85 -10.37 9.81
C ILE A 460 -24.89 -11.39 9.33
N THR A 461 -25.97 -10.88 8.75
CA THR A 461 -27.05 -11.69 8.17
C THR A 461 -27.16 -11.38 6.69
N TRP A 462 -26.99 -12.40 5.85
CA TRP A 462 -27.11 -12.31 4.39
C TRP A 462 -28.01 -13.43 3.89
N GLY A 463 -29.18 -13.06 3.34
CA GLY A 463 -30.22 -14.02 3.01
C GLY A 463 -30.67 -14.84 4.24
N ASP A 464 -30.59 -16.16 4.14
CA ASP A 464 -30.87 -17.12 5.20
C ASP A 464 -29.65 -17.51 6.04
N LYS A 465 -28.48 -16.93 5.76
CA LYS A 465 -27.22 -17.25 6.44
C LYS A 465 -26.85 -16.18 7.46
N ARG A 466 -26.32 -16.61 8.60
CA ARG A 466 -25.83 -15.74 9.68
C ARG A 466 -24.40 -16.11 10.04
N TYR A 467 -23.59 -15.12 10.41
CA TYR A 467 -22.20 -15.30 10.79
C TYR A 467 -21.85 -14.42 11.99
N VAL A 468 -20.98 -14.93 12.86
CA VAL A 468 -20.24 -14.07 13.79
C VAL A 468 -19.10 -13.44 13.00
N ALA A 469 -19.09 -12.12 12.92
CA ALA A 469 -18.19 -11.34 12.09
C ALA A 469 -17.19 -10.58 12.96
N PHE A 470 -15.91 -10.70 12.60
CA PHE A 470 -14.80 -9.92 13.11
C PHE A 470 -14.24 -9.12 11.93
N ASP A 471 -14.85 -7.96 11.65
CA ASP A 471 -14.69 -7.27 10.37
C ASP A 471 -13.24 -6.80 10.15
N ASN A 472 -12.62 -6.25 11.19
CA ASN A 472 -11.21 -5.82 11.18
C ASN A 472 -10.24 -6.97 10.87
N GLN A 473 -10.62 -8.20 11.17
CA GLN A 473 -9.85 -9.41 10.93
C GLN A 473 -10.26 -10.14 9.64
N LEU A 474 -11.27 -9.63 8.90
CA LEU A 474 -11.91 -10.29 7.76
C LEU A 474 -12.31 -11.75 8.05
N LEU A 475 -12.74 -12.02 9.28
CA LEU A 475 -13.09 -13.37 9.74
C LEU A 475 -14.60 -13.47 9.97
N TYR A 476 -15.25 -14.33 9.18
CA TYR A 476 -16.69 -14.57 9.25
C TYR A 476 -16.97 -16.04 9.56
N ILE A 477 -17.50 -16.30 10.75
CA ILE A 477 -17.72 -17.66 11.26
C ILE A 477 -19.21 -18.01 11.13
N PRO A 478 -19.58 -19.00 10.30
CA PRO A 478 -20.99 -19.35 10.08
C PRO A 478 -21.69 -19.82 11.37
N ILE A 479 -22.88 -19.28 11.62
CA ILE A 479 -23.78 -19.73 12.68
C ILE A 479 -24.65 -20.85 12.11
N LYS A 480 -24.50 -22.06 12.63
CA LYS A 480 -25.35 -23.19 12.25
C LYS A 480 -26.63 -23.17 13.08
N GLU A 481 -27.78 -22.91 12.44
CA GLU A 481 -29.09 -23.10 13.06
C GLU A 481 -29.46 -24.58 13.02
N ASN A 482 -29.38 -25.28 14.17
CA ASN A 482 -29.87 -26.65 14.27
C ASN A 482 -31.42 -26.62 14.29
N THR A 483 -32.06 -27.12 13.24
CA THR A 483 -33.48 -27.49 13.27
C THR A 483 -33.68 -28.69 14.20
N SER A 484 -34.20 -28.41 15.40
CA SER A 484 -34.94 -29.28 16.35
C SER A 484 -34.46 -30.71 16.66
N ASP A 485 -34.32 -30.95 17.96
CA ASP A 485 -34.42 -32.24 18.68
C ASP A 485 -33.33 -33.29 18.48
N SER A 486 -32.22 -33.11 19.20
CA SER A 486 -31.80 -33.99 20.31
C SER A 486 -30.33 -33.69 20.64
N SER A 487 -30.09 -33.26 21.89
CA SER A 487 -28.81 -33.35 22.61
C SER A 487 -27.55 -33.52 21.75
N ASN A 488 -27.07 -32.43 21.16
CA ASN A 488 -25.65 -32.18 20.93
C ASN A 488 -25.49 -30.77 20.35
N ASP A 489 -24.97 -29.89 21.20
CA ASP A 489 -24.58 -28.53 20.92
C ASP A 489 -23.57 -28.45 19.77
N THR A 490 -23.99 -27.88 18.63
CA THR A 490 -23.10 -27.48 17.54
C THR A 490 -22.89 -25.96 17.52
N ILE A 491 -22.66 -25.38 18.70
CA ILE A 491 -21.56 -24.44 18.97
C ILE A 491 -20.97 -24.90 20.29
N THR A 492 -20.17 -25.98 20.24
CA THR A 492 -19.26 -26.31 21.35
C THR A 492 -17.84 -26.28 20.82
N LEU A 493 -17.11 -25.31 21.33
CA LEU A 493 -15.67 -25.23 21.29
C LEU A 493 -15.10 -26.45 22.05
N LEU A 494 -14.20 -27.19 21.41
CA LEU A 494 -13.14 -27.94 22.10
C LEU A 494 -11.86 -27.15 21.87
#